data_AF-A0A3D5JVY6-F1
#
_entry.id   AF-A0A3D5JVY6-F1
#
_cell.length_a   1.000
_cell.length_b   1.000
_cell.length_c   1.000
_cell.angle_alpha   90.00
_cell.angle_beta   90.00
_cell.angle_gamma   90.00
#
_symmetry.space_group_name_H-M   'P 1'
#
loop_
_entity.id
_entity.type
_entity.pdbx_description
1 polymer ?
#
loop_
_entity_poly.entity_id
_entity_poly.type
_entity_poly.pdbx_seq_one_letter_code
_entity_poly.pdbx_strand_id
1 'polypeptide(L)'
;MIFSFVKGLPQKSFMLCSILIYWVLINVKAAEPSDALKLAQQLNQAFVEVADKVSKSVVVVRVAKNPGAESQMDGQFRNSPFDQLPEDLRKFFEQPERRESPQRPRSREPIFDGQGSGIVYREDGIIITNRHVIDGADKVKIVFKDGKEYYGEVLGVDRESDIGVVKIDVTGLTPAKIGDSSKTKVGEFAIAIGSPFELNYSVTVGHVSAKGRRV
;
A
#
# COMPACT_ATOMS: atom_id res chain seq x y z
N MET A 1 -31.53 -0.68 52.80
CA MET A 1 -31.78 -1.92 53.57
C MET A 1 -30.58 -2.84 53.33
N ILE A 2 -30.04 -3.45 54.40
CA ILE A 2 -28.80 -4.27 54.47
C ILE A 2 -27.53 -3.45 54.83
N PHE A 3 -27.33 -3.34 56.16
CA PHE A 3 -26.10 -3.11 56.98
C PHE A 3 -25.23 -1.88 56.65
N SER A 4 -25.10 -0.81 57.45
CA SER A 4 -25.23 -0.61 58.90
C SER A 4 -24.49 -1.66 59.75
N PHE A 5 -23.16 -1.73 59.65
CA PHE A 5 -22.34 -2.40 60.67
C PHE A 5 -20.85 -2.04 60.65
N VAL A 6 -20.46 -0.78 60.88
CA VAL A 6 -19.14 -0.46 61.50
C VAL A 6 -19.27 0.86 62.29
N LYS A 7 -20.09 0.87 63.35
CA LYS A 7 -20.02 1.90 64.38
C LYS A 7 -19.38 1.27 65.61
N GLY A 8 -18.06 1.37 65.73
CA GLY A 8 -17.36 0.81 66.89
C GLY A 8 -15.86 0.59 66.79
N LEU A 9 -15.18 0.96 65.69
CA LEU A 9 -13.72 0.97 65.67
C LEU A 9 -13.18 2.37 66.00
N PRO A 10 -12.14 2.49 66.84
CA PRO A 10 -11.60 3.79 67.24
C PRO A 10 -11.18 4.56 65.99
N GLN A 11 -11.47 5.86 65.95
CA GLN A 11 -11.13 6.78 64.85
C GLN A 11 -9.63 6.71 64.44
N LYS A 12 -8.78 6.26 65.36
CA LYS A 12 -7.36 5.95 65.14
C LYS A 12 -7.12 4.78 64.16
N SER A 13 -7.99 3.76 64.12
CA SER A 13 -7.88 2.61 63.20
C SER A 13 -8.15 3.00 61.74
N PHE A 14 -9.04 3.94 61.46
CA PHE A 14 -9.28 4.43 60.10
C PHE A 14 -8.11 5.27 59.57
N MET A 15 -7.53 6.11 60.44
CA MET A 15 -6.36 6.93 60.10
C MET A 15 -5.08 6.10 59.89
N LEU A 16 -4.91 5.04 60.69
CA LEU A 16 -3.81 4.07 60.50
C LEU A 16 -3.94 3.30 59.18
N CYS A 17 -5.17 2.90 58.81
CA CYS A 17 -5.41 2.16 57.57
C CYS A 17 -5.17 3.02 56.32
N SER A 18 -5.57 4.30 56.34
CA SER A 18 -5.30 5.22 55.24
C SER A 18 -3.82 5.60 55.13
N ILE A 19 -3.11 5.76 56.26
CA ILE A 19 -1.65 5.94 56.26
C ILE A 19 -0.96 4.68 55.72
N LEU A 20 -1.40 3.48 56.09
CA LEU A 20 -0.83 2.22 55.60
C LEU A 20 -1.06 2.04 54.09
N ILE A 21 -2.26 2.36 53.59
CA ILE A 21 -2.56 2.33 52.15
C ILE A 21 -1.71 3.36 51.41
N TYR A 22 -1.55 4.57 51.96
CA TYR A 22 -0.69 5.60 51.40
C TYR A 22 0.80 5.18 51.40
N TRP A 23 1.25 4.52 52.47
CA TRP A 23 2.61 3.97 52.58
C TRP A 23 2.85 2.82 51.60
N VAL A 24 1.87 1.95 51.40
CA VAL A 24 1.91 0.87 50.41
C VAL A 24 1.96 1.47 49.00
N LEU A 25 1.12 2.45 48.69
CA LEU A 25 1.13 3.12 47.38
C LEU A 25 2.43 3.88 47.09
N ILE A 26 3.11 4.43 48.11
CA ILE A 26 4.43 5.07 47.95
C ILE A 26 5.56 4.03 47.75
N ASN A 27 5.42 2.82 48.31
CA ASN A 27 6.44 1.76 48.23
C ASN A 27 6.20 0.72 47.13
N VAL A 28 5.13 0.84 46.33
CA VAL A 28 5.00 0.09 45.06
C VAL A 28 5.95 0.72 44.05
N LYS A 29 7.23 0.40 44.20
CA LYS A 29 8.24 0.62 43.18
C LYS A 29 7.92 -0.37 42.06
N ALA A 30 7.41 0.11 40.93
CA ALA A 30 7.20 -0.73 39.76
C ALA A 30 8.50 -1.50 39.49
N ALA A 31 8.42 -2.82 39.38
CA ALA A 31 9.59 -3.65 39.11
C ALA A 31 10.26 -3.14 37.82
N GLU A 32 11.57 -2.85 37.91
CA GLU A 32 12.38 -2.50 36.75
C GLU A 32 12.19 -3.56 35.66
N PRO A 33 11.92 -3.16 34.41
CA PRO A 33 11.76 -4.13 33.33
C PRO A 33 13.03 -4.96 33.19
N SER A 34 12.86 -6.27 33.03
CA SER A 34 13.99 -7.20 32.89
C SER A 34 14.88 -6.80 31.71
N ASP A 35 16.16 -7.14 31.77
CA ASP A 35 17.11 -6.83 30.69
C ASP A 35 16.65 -7.42 29.34
N ALA A 36 16.00 -8.58 29.36
CA ALA A 36 15.39 -9.19 28.18
C ALA A 36 14.28 -8.32 27.56
N LEU A 37 13.44 -7.69 28.39
CA LEU A 37 12.39 -6.78 27.91
C LEU A 37 13.00 -5.50 27.33
N LYS A 38 14.03 -4.94 27.97
CA LYS A 38 14.77 -3.77 27.46
C LYS A 38 15.39 -4.06 26.08
N LEU A 39 16.02 -5.23 25.93
CA LEU A 39 16.59 -5.66 24.65
C LEU A 39 15.54 -5.82 23.55
N ALA A 40 14.40 -6.45 23.86
CA ALA A 40 13.31 -6.62 22.91
C ALA A 40 12.74 -5.27 22.43
N GLN A 41 12.61 -4.31 23.35
CA GLN A 41 12.17 -2.95 23.03
C GLN A 41 13.17 -2.22 22.11
N GLN A 42 14.46 -2.33 22.40
CA GLN A 42 15.51 -1.73 21.57
C GLN A 42 15.53 -2.32 20.15
N LEU A 43 15.42 -3.64 20.03
CA LEU A 43 15.36 -4.31 18.73
C LEU A 43 14.13 -3.88 17.93
N ASN A 44 12.95 -3.84 18.58
CA ASN A 44 11.73 -3.35 17.94
C ASN A 44 11.89 -1.90 17.47
N GLN A 45 12.49 -1.03 18.30
CA GLN A 45 12.72 0.36 17.95
C GLN A 45 13.65 0.51 16.74
N ALA A 46 14.68 -0.33 16.63
CA ALA A 46 15.56 -0.36 15.47
C ALA A 46 14.79 -0.70 14.19
N PHE A 47 13.87 -1.68 14.22
CA PHE A 47 13.03 -1.99 13.07
C PHE A 47 12.09 -0.85 12.69
N VAL A 48 11.49 -0.17 13.67
CA VAL A 48 10.63 1.00 13.46
C VAL A 48 11.41 2.13 12.77
N GLU A 49 12.63 2.42 13.23
CA GLU A 49 13.46 3.48 12.66
C GLU A 49 13.86 3.19 11.21
N VAL A 50 14.28 1.95 10.93
CA VAL A 50 14.62 1.54 9.56
C VAL A 50 13.40 1.62 8.65
N ALA A 51 12.24 1.13 9.10
CA ALA A 51 11.01 1.18 8.34
C ALA A 51 10.58 2.62 8.03
N ASP A 52 10.62 3.52 9.02
CA ASP A 52 10.27 4.94 8.81
C ASP A 52 11.20 5.61 7.80
N LYS A 53 12.51 5.41 7.95
CA LYS A 53 13.52 6.01 7.07
C LYS A 53 13.38 5.53 5.62
N VAL A 54 13.28 4.21 5.42
CA VAL A 54 13.18 3.62 4.08
C VAL A 54 11.82 3.93 3.45
N SER A 55 10.78 4.14 4.26
CA SER A 55 9.44 4.38 3.72
C SER A 55 9.26 5.63 2.87
N LYS A 56 10.18 6.59 3.01
CA LYS A 56 10.21 7.81 2.19
C LYS A 56 10.59 7.54 0.72
N SER A 57 11.23 6.40 0.47
CA SER A 57 11.68 5.97 -0.86
C SER A 57 10.74 4.95 -1.51
N VAL A 58 9.72 4.47 -0.80
CA VAL A 58 8.78 3.47 -1.33
C VAL A 58 7.51 4.19 -1.77
N VAL A 59 7.00 3.78 -2.93
CA VAL A 59 5.82 4.37 -3.56
C VAL A 59 4.83 3.27 -3.92
N VAL A 60 3.55 3.64 -3.99
CA VAL A 60 2.51 2.79 -4.59
C VAL A 60 2.50 3.07 -6.09
N VAL A 61 2.48 2.00 -6.89
CA VAL A 61 2.35 2.08 -8.34
C VAL A 61 0.93 1.64 -8.68
N ARG A 62 0.17 2.52 -9.32
CA ARG A 62 -1.17 2.22 -9.83
C ARG A 62 -1.14 2.28 -11.34
N VAL A 63 -1.76 1.31 -11.99
CA VAL A 63 -1.85 1.26 -13.44
C VAL A 63 -3.29 1.18 -13.90
N ALA A 64 -3.57 1.83 -15.01
CA ALA A 64 -4.85 1.73 -15.70
C ALA A 64 -4.60 1.17 -17.09
N LYS A 65 -5.38 0.15 -17.46
CA LYS A 65 -5.49 -0.34 -18.83
C LYS A 65 -6.75 0.23 -19.46
N ASN A 66 -6.65 0.63 -20.71
CA ASN A 66 -7.75 1.13 -21.51
C ASN A 66 -8.44 -0.07 -22.15
N PRO A 67 -9.64 -0.47 -21.68
CA PRO A 67 -10.37 -1.60 -22.27
C PRO A 67 -10.73 -1.36 -23.75
N GLY A 68 -10.58 -0.13 -24.27
CA GLY A 68 -10.84 0.24 -25.66
C GLY A 68 -9.66 0.08 -26.62
N ALA A 69 -8.44 -0.21 -26.15
CA ALA A 69 -7.28 -0.37 -27.05
C ALA A 69 -7.34 -1.65 -27.90
N GLU A 70 -8.06 -2.68 -27.45
CA GLU A 70 -8.39 -3.88 -28.24
C GLU A 70 -9.69 -3.76 -29.06
N SER A 71 -10.45 -2.66 -28.91
CA SER A 71 -11.77 -2.52 -29.56
C SER A 71 -11.78 -1.69 -30.85
N GLN A 72 -10.62 -1.22 -31.35
CA GLN A 72 -10.56 -0.39 -32.56
C GLN A 72 -10.18 -1.15 -33.84
N MET A 73 -10.25 -2.48 -33.81
CA MET A 73 -9.98 -3.32 -34.97
C MET A 73 -11.07 -4.37 -35.17
N ASP A 74 -12.34 -4.01 -34.96
CA ASP A 74 -13.47 -4.79 -35.49
C ASP A 74 -14.67 -3.90 -35.83
N GLY A 75 -14.43 -2.97 -36.78
CA GLY A 75 -15.44 -2.08 -37.33
C GLY A 75 -16.25 -2.69 -38.48
N GLN A 76 -16.27 -4.02 -38.66
CA GLN A 76 -16.91 -4.64 -39.83
C GLN A 76 -18.05 -5.63 -39.58
N PHE A 77 -18.44 -5.92 -38.33
CA PHE A 77 -19.61 -6.79 -38.09
C PHE A 77 -20.51 -6.27 -36.97
N ARG A 78 -21.28 -5.21 -37.23
CA ARG A 78 -22.56 -4.99 -36.54
C ARG A 78 -23.59 -5.96 -37.15
N ASN A 79 -23.58 -7.21 -36.73
CA ASN A 79 -24.79 -8.02 -36.80
C ASN A 79 -25.61 -7.68 -35.57
N SER A 80 -26.49 -6.70 -35.71
CA SER A 80 -27.44 -6.35 -34.67
C SER A 80 -28.41 -7.53 -34.50
N PRO A 81 -28.86 -7.90 -33.29
CA PRO A 81 -29.84 -8.98 -33.07
C PRO A 81 -31.16 -8.82 -33.86
N PHE A 82 -31.36 -7.65 -34.46
CA PHE A 82 -32.52 -7.26 -35.26
C PHE A 82 -32.34 -7.50 -36.77
N ASP A 83 -31.15 -7.91 -37.23
CA ASP A 83 -30.90 -8.20 -38.66
C ASP A 83 -31.58 -9.49 -39.15
N GLN A 84 -32.04 -10.35 -38.23
CA GLN A 84 -32.77 -11.59 -38.54
C GLN A 84 -34.29 -11.40 -38.59
N LEU A 85 -34.79 -10.19 -38.34
CA LEU A 85 -36.23 -9.91 -38.37
C LEU A 85 -36.70 -9.63 -39.82
N PRO A 86 -37.96 -9.99 -40.15
CA PRO A 86 -38.58 -9.58 -41.40
C PRO A 86 -38.52 -8.05 -41.60
N GLU A 87 -38.29 -7.61 -42.84
CA GLU A 87 -38.14 -6.20 -43.26
C GLU A 87 -39.22 -5.26 -42.70
N ASP A 88 -40.44 -5.78 -42.56
CA ASP A 88 -41.62 -5.02 -42.13
C ASP A 88 -41.56 -4.67 -40.64
N LEU A 89 -40.97 -5.55 -39.82
CA LEU A 89 -40.73 -5.31 -38.40
C LEU A 89 -39.49 -4.44 -38.17
N ARG A 90 -38.44 -4.57 -39.01
CA ARG A 90 -37.25 -3.70 -38.94
C ARG A 90 -37.63 -2.23 -39.06
N LYS A 91 -38.44 -1.89 -40.06
CA LYS A 91 -38.87 -0.51 -40.33
C LYS A 91 -39.71 0.09 -39.19
N PHE A 92 -40.45 -0.74 -38.46
CA PHE A 92 -41.25 -0.33 -37.31
C PHE A 92 -40.39 0.03 -36.08
N PHE A 93 -39.24 -0.63 -35.92
CA PHE A 93 -38.29 -0.38 -34.83
C PHE A 93 -37.17 0.62 -35.20
N GLU A 94 -36.94 0.89 -36.50
CA GLU A 94 -35.82 1.71 -36.98
C GLU A 94 -36.08 3.23 -37.10
N GLN A 95 -37.29 3.78 -36.87
CA GLN A 95 -37.54 5.24 -36.93
C GLN A 95 -38.67 5.73 -35.99
N PRO A 96 -38.56 6.87 -35.27
CA PRO A 96 -37.39 7.69 -34.92
C PRO A 96 -37.40 8.18 -33.45
N GLU A 97 -36.39 7.82 -32.67
CA GLU A 97 -35.76 8.80 -31.76
C GLU A 97 -34.24 8.74 -31.99
N ARG A 98 -33.82 9.24 -33.16
CA ARG A 98 -32.52 9.91 -33.26
C ARG A 98 -32.61 11.22 -32.49
N ARG A 99 -32.64 11.13 -31.15
CA ARG A 99 -31.99 12.16 -30.34
C ARG A 99 -30.52 11.80 -30.36
N GLU A 100 -29.82 12.37 -31.33
CA GLU A 100 -28.38 12.57 -31.26
C GLU A 100 -28.09 13.37 -29.98
N SER A 101 -28.01 12.67 -28.86
CA SER A 101 -27.13 13.14 -27.79
C SER A 101 -25.74 12.97 -28.39
N PRO A 102 -24.94 14.03 -28.56
CA PRO A 102 -23.54 13.82 -28.78
C PRO A 102 -23.08 13.09 -27.53
N GLN A 103 -22.86 11.78 -27.65
CA GLN A 103 -21.93 11.07 -26.80
C GLN A 103 -20.58 11.73 -27.12
N ARG A 104 -20.37 12.92 -26.55
CA ARG A 104 -19.06 13.32 -26.09
C ARG A 104 -18.55 12.06 -25.43
N PRO A 105 -17.39 11.51 -25.85
CA PRO A 105 -16.75 10.51 -25.02
C PRO A 105 -16.66 11.19 -23.66
N ARG A 106 -17.54 10.79 -22.72
CA ARG A 106 -17.25 11.02 -21.31
C ARG A 106 -15.93 10.31 -21.22
N SER A 107 -14.86 11.09 -21.10
CA SER A 107 -13.56 10.63 -20.66
C SER A 107 -13.86 9.90 -19.37
N ARG A 108 -14.21 8.61 -19.47
CA ARG A 108 -14.30 7.72 -18.33
C ARG A 108 -12.91 7.86 -17.74
N GLU A 109 -12.86 8.35 -16.51
CA GLU A 109 -11.59 8.40 -15.83
C GLU A 109 -10.97 6.99 -15.93
N PRO A 110 -9.68 6.88 -16.28
CA PRO A 110 -9.01 5.61 -16.38
C PRO A 110 -9.27 4.81 -15.10
N ILE A 111 -9.80 3.60 -15.24
CA ILE A 111 -10.01 2.72 -14.09
C ILE A 111 -8.64 2.13 -13.77
N PHE A 112 -8.10 2.46 -12.60
CA PHE A 112 -6.84 1.90 -12.09
C PHE A 112 -7.14 0.58 -11.38
N ASP A 113 -7.02 -0.52 -12.11
CA ASP A 113 -7.31 -1.88 -11.64
C ASP A 113 -6.05 -2.64 -11.20
N GLY A 114 -4.88 -2.26 -11.73
CA GLY A 114 -3.59 -2.80 -11.32
C GLY A 114 -2.91 -1.95 -10.24
N GLN A 115 -2.34 -2.61 -9.25
CA GLN A 115 -1.58 -1.97 -8.17
C GLN A 115 -0.34 -2.81 -7.82
N GLY A 116 0.74 -2.11 -7.48
CA GLY A 116 1.96 -2.70 -6.95
C GLY A 116 2.74 -1.68 -6.12
N SER A 117 3.99 -2.01 -5.84
CA SER A 117 4.93 -1.14 -5.13
C SER A 117 6.11 -0.80 -6.00
N GLY A 118 6.74 0.33 -5.72
CA GLY A 118 7.96 0.77 -6.38
C GLY A 118 8.92 1.42 -5.40
N ILE A 119 10.15 1.63 -5.85
CA ILE A 119 11.21 2.25 -5.07
C ILE A 119 11.79 3.40 -5.90
N VAL A 120 11.92 4.58 -5.29
CA VAL A 120 12.66 5.71 -5.84
C VAL A 120 14.14 5.33 -5.92
N TYR A 121 14.66 5.26 -7.14
CA TYR A 121 16.05 4.90 -7.43
C TYR A 121 16.95 6.13 -7.54
N ARG A 122 16.42 7.24 -8.08
CA ARG A 122 17.17 8.49 -8.23
C ARG A 122 16.32 9.70 -7.82
N GLU A 123 17.02 10.74 -7.37
CA GLU A 123 16.42 12.02 -6.91
C GLU A 123 15.62 12.75 -8.00
N ASP A 124 15.90 12.46 -9.27
CA ASP A 124 15.24 13.07 -10.43
C ASP A 124 13.98 12.31 -10.89
N GLY A 125 13.42 11.40 -10.10
CA GLY A 125 12.13 10.78 -10.46
C GLY A 125 12.22 9.45 -11.20
N ILE A 126 13.36 8.75 -11.12
CA ILE A 126 13.46 7.37 -11.61
C ILE A 126 12.97 6.41 -10.53
N ILE A 127 12.00 5.57 -10.88
CA ILE A 127 11.37 4.58 -10.00
C ILE A 127 11.56 3.20 -10.59
N ILE A 128 11.91 2.23 -9.75
CA ILE A 128 12.00 0.81 -10.09
C ILE A 128 10.78 0.10 -9.49
N THR A 129 10.14 -0.76 -10.28
CA THR A 129 9.03 -1.62 -9.86
C THR A 129 9.13 -2.96 -10.58
N ASN A 130 8.16 -3.85 -10.38
CA ASN A 130 8.08 -5.07 -11.15
C ASN A 130 7.52 -4.81 -12.55
N ARG A 131 8.07 -5.47 -13.57
CA ARG A 131 7.55 -5.39 -14.94
C ARG A 131 6.07 -5.78 -14.95
N HIS A 132 5.69 -6.91 -14.34
CA HIS A 132 4.30 -7.37 -14.38
C HIS A 132 3.28 -6.37 -13.81
N VAL A 133 3.71 -5.39 -13.00
CA VAL A 133 2.85 -4.31 -12.50
C VAL A 133 2.56 -3.28 -13.59
N ILE A 134 3.52 -2.98 -14.46
CA ILE A 134 3.44 -1.87 -15.43
C ILE A 134 3.30 -2.33 -16.88
N ASP A 135 3.41 -3.63 -17.16
CA ASP A 135 3.36 -4.16 -18.52
C ASP A 135 1.97 -4.01 -19.15
N GLY A 136 1.95 -3.39 -20.33
CA GLY A 136 0.73 -3.04 -21.06
C GLY A 136 -0.15 -2.01 -20.35
N ALA A 137 0.38 -1.23 -19.41
CA ALA A 137 -0.34 -0.13 -18.78
C ALA A 137 -0.40 1.10 -19.70
N ASP A 138 -1.59 1.66 -19.94
CA ASP A 138 -1.75 2.91 -20.69
C ASP A 138 -1.38 4.13 -19.85
N LYS A 139 -1.64 4.05 -18.54
CA LYS A 139 -1.29 5.09 -17.59
C LYS A 139 -0.69 4.48 -16.34
N VAL A 140 0.42 5.05 -15.90
CA VAL A 140 1.04 4.75 -14.61
C VAL A 140 0.90 5.97 -13.71
N LYS A 141 0.47 5.74 -12.48
CA LYS A 141 0.36 6.74 -11.43
C LYS A 141 1.19 6.28 -10.23
N ILE A 142 2.04 7.16 -9.75
CA ILE A 142 2.89 6.96 -8.59
C ILE A 142 2.28 7.72 -7.42
N VAL A 143 2.01 7.02 -6.31
CA VAL A 143 1.46 7.61 -5.09
C VAL A 143 2.48 7.49 -3.97
N PHE A 144 2.85 8.63 -3.40
CA PHE A 144 3.77 8.71 -2.26
C PHE A 144 3.01 8.52 -0.93
N LYS A 145 3.76 8.19 0.13
CA LYS A 145 3.21 8.00 1.49
C LYS A 145 2.46 9.23 2.02
N ASP A 146 2.81 10.43 1.57
CA ASP A 146 2.14 11.69 1.92
C ASP A 146 0.87 11.96 1.11
N GLY A 147 0.48 11.04 0.23
CA GLY A 147 -0.70 11.14 -0.63
C GLY A 147 -0.48 11.92 -1.93
N LYS A 148 0.73 12.43 -2.19
CA LYS A 148 1.02 13.09 -3.47
C LYS A 148 1.01 12.07 -4.61
N GLU A 149 0.38 12.44 -5.72
CA GLU A 149 0.25 11.60 -6.90
C GLU A 149 0.95 12.25 -8.10
N TYR A 150 1.65 11.43 -8.89
CA TYR A 150 2.31 11.86 -10.11
C TYR A 150 2.06 10.85 -11.23
N TYR A 151 1.79 11.34 -12.44
CA TYR A 151 1.78 10.48 -13.60
C TYR A 151 3.22 10.14 -14.00
N GLY A 152 3.43 8.88 -14.37
CA GLY A 152 4.72 8.38 -14.80
C GLY A 152 4.68 7.81 -16.21
N GLU A 153 5.83 7.90 -16.88
CA GLU A 153 6.10 7.28 -18.17
C GLU A 153 6.96 6.02 -17.97
N VAL A 154 6.61 4.93 -18.64
CA VAL A 154 7.43 3.72 -18.62
C VAL A 154 8.64 3.94 -19.52
N LEU A 155 9.85 3.97 -18.94
CA LEU A 155 11.09 4.11 -19.70
C LEU A 155 11.54 2.78 -20.33
N GLY A 156 11.19 1.67 -19.70
CA GLY A 156 11.56 0.35 -20.18
C GLY A 156 11.26 -0.76 -19.19
N VAL A 157 11.32 -1.98 -19.69
CA VAL A 157 11.13 -3.20 -18.90
C VAL A 157 12.19 -4.23 -19.28
N ASP A 158 12.60 -5.02 -18.29
CA ASP A 158 13.39 -6.22 -18.49
C ASP A 158 12.54 -7.45 -18.19
N ARG A 159 12.49 -8.39 -19.15
CA ARG A 159 11.62 -9.56 -19.06
C ARG A 159 12.20 -10.68 -18.22
N GLU A 160 13.52 -10.80 -18.17
CA GLU A 160 14.20 -11.89 -17.46
C GLU A 160 14.19 -11.65 -15.95
N SER A 161 14.50 -10.43 -15.51
CA SER A 161 14.50 -10.10 -14.08
C SER A 161 13.17 -9.59 -13.53
N ASP A 162 12.14 -9.49 -14.37
CA ASP A 162 10.83 -8.90 -14.06
C ASP A 162 10.93 -7.47 -13.48
N ILE A 163 11.86 -6.66 -14.01
CA ILE A 163 12.08 -5.27 -13.60
C ILE A 163 11.42 -4.29 -14.58
N GLY A 164 10.78 -3.26 -14.04
CA GLY A 164 10.23 -2.13 -14.78
C GLY A 164 10.79 -0.80 -14.27
N VAL A 165 11.00 0.15 -15.19
CA VAL A 165 11.48 1.49 -14.87
C VAL A 165 10.45 2.54 -15.29
N VAL A 166 10.08 3.40 -14.35
CA VAL A 166 9.14 4.50 -14.56
C VAL A 166 9.81 5.83 -14.25
N LYS A 167 9.58 6.84 -15.09
CA LYS A 167 9.98 8.23 -14.87
C LYS A 167 8.79 9.07 -14.45
N ILE A 168 8.96 9.88 -13.43
CA ILE A 168 8.05 10.99 -13.10
C ILE A 168 8.79 12.33 -13.23
N ASP A 169 8.05 13.39 -13.52
CA ASP A 169 8.60 14.74 -13.66
C ASP A 169 8.64 15.47 -12.30
N VAL A 170 9.47 14.95 -11.39
CA VAL A 170 9.67 15.49 -10.03
C VAL A 170 11.13 15.33 -9.62
N THR A 171 11.70 16.38 -9.03
CA THR A 171 13.06 16.37 -8.48
C THR A 171 13.05 16.50 -6.96
N GLY A 172 14.18 16.18 -6.32
CA GLY A 172 14.33 16.29 -4.86
C GLY A 172 13.67 15.14 -4.10
N LEU A 173 13.47 14.00 -4.77
CA LEU A 173 12.98 12.78 -4.12
C LEU A 173 14.06 12.16 -3.24
N THR A 174 13.65 11.34 -2.27
CA THR A 174 14.59 10.57 -1.43
C THR A 174 14.83 9.19 -2.03
N PRO A 175 15.97 8.92 -2.70
CA PRO A 175 16.26 7.62 -3.26
C PRO A 175 16.59 6.60 -2.19
N ALA A 176 16.24 5.34 -2.44
CA ALA A 176 16.69 4.23 -1.62
C ALA A 176 18.19 4.03 -1.79
N LYS A 177 18.89 3.80 -0.67
CA LYS A 177 20.31 3.44 -0.71
C LYS A 177 20.45 2.00 -1.19
N ILE A 178 21.14 1.82 -2.32
CA ILE A 178 21.41 0.49 -2.86
C ILE A 178 22.52 -0.19 -2.06
N GLY A 179 22.24 -1.41 -1.62
CA GLY A 179 23.18 -2.29 -0.93
C GLY A 179 23.82 -3.31 -1.87
N ASP A 180 24.86 -3.98 -1.38
CA ASP A 180 25.54 -5.07 -2.08
C ASP A 180 24.96 -6.42 -1.62
N SER A 181 24.11 -7.02 -2.46
CA SER A 181 23.43 -8.28 -2.16
C SER A 181 24.39 -9.49 -2.09
N SER A 182 25.61 -9.37 -2.64
CA SER A 182 26.62 -10.43 -2.53
C SER A 182 27.09 -10.61 -1.09
N LYS A 183 27.06 -9.54 -0.27
CA LYS A 183 27.51 -9.54 1.12
C LYS A 183 26.47 -10.04 2.12
N THR A 184 25.19 -10.07 1.74
CA THR A 184 24.10 -10.58 2.59
C THR A 184 24.30 -12.05 2.94
N LYS A 185 23.86 -12.49 4.12
CA LYS A 185 23.94 -13.89 4.58
C LYS A 185 22.56 -14.45 4.91
N VAL A 186 22.40 -15.76 4.71
CA VAL A 186 21.21 -16.50 5.17
C VAL A 186 21.12 -16.40 6.69
N GLY A 187 19.93 -16.10 7.21
CA GLY A 187 19.67 -15.86 8.64
C GLY A 187 19.83 -14.41 9.09
N GLU A 188 20.31 -13.49 8.23
CA GLU A 188 20.26 -12.05 8.54
C GLU A 188 18.82 -11.54 8.56
N PHE A 189 18.55 -10.55 9.41
CA PHE A 189 17.25 -9.87 9.41
C PHE A 189 16.98 -9.23 8.05
N ALA A 190 15.74 -9.41 7.58
CA ALA A 190 15.23 -8.81 6.36
C ALA A 190 13.93 -8.07 6.67
N ILE A 191 13.78 -6.88 6.11
CA ILE A 191 12.54 -6.10 6.19
C ILE A 191 12.02 -5.94 4.76
N ALA A 192 10.82 -6.45 4.52
CA ALA A 192 10.09 -6.22 3.29
C ALA A 192 9.10 -5.07 3.51
N ILE A 193 9.11 -4.10 2.59
CA ILE A 193 8.25 -2.93 2.68
C ILE A 193 7.56 -2.73 1.33
N GLY A 194 6.25 -2.50 1.36
CA GLY A 194 5.45 -2.26 0.17
C GLY A 194 4.04 -1.80 0.50
N SER A 195 3.18 -1.76 -0.51
CA SER A 195 1.75 -1.46 -0.43
C SER A 195 0.99 -2.53 -1.22
N PRO A 196 0.78 -3.71 -0.63
CA PRO A 196 -0.06 -4.74 -1.24
C PRO A 196 -1.55 -4.37 -1.06
N PHE A 197 -2.32 -4.43 -2.16
CA PHE A 197 -3.79 -4.20 -2.15
C PHE A 197 -4.23 -2.83 -1.57
N GLU A 198 -5.46 -2.74 -1.04
CA GLU A 198 -6.07 -1.56 -0.40
C GLU A 198 -5.32 -1.05 0.84
N LEU A 199 -4.20 -1.68 1.23
CA LEU A 199 -3.34 -1.20 2.30
C LEU A 199 -2.39 -0.13 1.76
N ASN A 200 -2.50 1.08 2.28
CA ASN A 200 -1.65 2.21 1.88
C ASN A 200 -0.15 1.96 2.14
N TYR A 201 0.20 1.10 3.10
CA TYR A 201 1.59 0.76 3.44
C TYR A 201 1.68 -0.46 4.37
N SER A 202 2.63 -1.36 4.15
CA SER A 202 2.86 -2.56 4.95
C SER A 202 4.35 -2.86 5.13
N VAL A 203 4.71 -3.31 6.33
CA VAL A 203 6.07 -3.69 6.72
C VAL A 203 6.04 -5.10 7.28
N THR A 204 6.89 -5.97 6.76
CA THR A 204 7.07 -7.35 7.24
C THR A 204 8.53 -7.55 7.62
N VAL A 205 8.77 -8.10 8.81
CA VAL A 205 10.12 -8.45 9.29
C VAL A 205 10.28 -9.96 9.24
N GLY A 206 11.42 -10.42 8.75
CA GLY A 206 11.78 -11.83 8.66
C GLY A 206 13.29 -12.00 8.57
N HIS A 207 13.70 -13.10 7.94
CA HIS A 207 15.11 -13.40 7.73
C HIS A 207 15.36 -13.77 6.28
N VAL A 208 16.59 -13.53 5.81
CA VAL A 208 17.06 -14.03 4.51
C VAL A 208 17.05 -15.55 4.55
N SER A 209 16.15 -16.17 3.78
CA SER A 209 15.95 -17.62 3.81
C SER A 209 16.93 -18.39 2.91
N ALA A 210 17.30 -17.82 1.76
CA ALA A 210 18.20 -18.42 0.78
C ALA A 210 18.80 -17.36 -0.15
N LYS A 211 19.87 -17.72 -0.90
CA LYS A 211 20.51 -16.88 -1.92
C LYS A 211 20.66 -17.65 -3.24
N GLY A 212 20.82 -16.92 -4.35
CA GLY A 212 21.18 -17.50 -5.66
C GLY A 212 20.06 -18.23 -6.38
N ARG A 213 18.79 -17.97 -6.05
CA ARG A 213 17.66 -18.45 -6.85
C ARG A 213 17.68 -17.76 -8.21
N ARG A 214 17.50 -18.53 -9.28
CA ARG A 214 17.16 -17.96 -10.59
C ARG A 214 15.67 -17.62 -10.56
N VAL A 215 15.35 -16.39 -10.93
CA VAL A 215 13.99 -15.88 -11.17
C VAL A 215 13.73 -15.83 -12.66
#